data_AF-A0A5C4VXL2-F1
#
_entry.id   AF-A0A5C4VXL2-F1
#
_cell.length_a   1.000
_cell.length_b   1.000
_cell.length_c   1.000
_cell.angle_alpha   90.00
_cell.angle_beta   90.00
_cell.angle_gamma   90.00
#
_symmetry.space_group_name_H-M   'P 1'
#
loop_
_entity.id
_entity.type
_entity.pdbx_description
1 polymer ?
#
loop_
_entity_poly.entity_id
_entity_poly.type
_entity_poly.pdbx_seq_one_letter_code
_entity_poly.pdbx_strand_id
1 'polypeptide(L)'
;MVGVPLARRTRKRSRPTRVGAVLEYAAMGWPVVPGAYPLPQGPRACSCDRLGCPDPGAHPLSPAWHMQATTDAAQLTRWWQAEPEANVILPTGRVFDVFDVPLALGLSALTRIDNAGADPGPV
;
A
#
# COMPACT_ATOMS: atom_id res chain seq x y z
N MET A 1 -1.74 16.04 -31.57
CA MET A 1 -1.39 16.09 -30.14
C MET A 1 -2.70 16.25 -29.36
N VAL A 2 -3.45 15.16 -29.21
CA VAL A 2 -4.74 15.18 -28.51
C VAL A 2 -4.52 14.42 -27.21
N GLY A 3 -4.30 15.16 -26.13
CA GLY A 3 -4.34 14.60 -24.79
C GLY A 3 -5.78 14.19 -24.49
N VAL A 4 -6.02 12.89 -24.40
CA VAL A 4 -7.27 12.38 -23.86
C VAL A 4 -7.14 12.52 -22.33
N PRO A 5 -7.99 13.31 -21.67
CA PRO A 5 -7.97 13.40 -20.22
C PRO A 5 -8.31 12.01 -19.70
N LEU A 6 -7.45 11.43 -18.86
CA LEU A 6 -7.78 10.27 -18.03
C LEU A 6 -9.16 10.57 -17.43
N ALA A 7 -10.21 9.94 -17.97
CA ALA A 7 -11.57 10.29 -17.62
C ALA A 7 -11.67 10.08 -16.12
N ARG A 8 -11.78 11.21 -15.40
CA ARG A 8 -11.96 11.25 -13.95
C ARG A 8 -13.06 10.26 -13.64
N ARG A 9 -12.71 9.11 -13.06
CA ARG A 9 -13.67 8.19 -12.45
C ARG A 9 -14.25 8.97 -11.26
N THR A 10 -15.26 9.80 -11.54
CA THR A 10 -15.92 10.77 -10.65
C THR A 10 -16.80 10.13 -9.60
N ARG A 11 -16.66 8.82 -9.34
CA ARG A 11 -17.08 8.31 -8.04
C ARG A 11 -15.98 8.66 -7.07
N LYS A 12 -16.19 9.73 -6.30
CA LYS A 12 -15.47 10.04 -5.06
C LYS A 12 -15.64 8.84 -4.12
N ARG A 13 -14.94 7.74 -4.40
CA ARG A 13 -14.86 6.60 -3.50
C ARG A 13 -14.31 7.18 -2.21
N SER A 14 -15.07 7.04 -1.12
CA SER A 14 -14.54 7.31 0.21
C SER A 14 -13.22 6.55 0.31
N ARG A 15 -12.13 7.22 0.70
CA ARG A 15 -10.88 6.51 0.94
C ARG A 15 -11.19 5.41 1.96
N PRO A 16 -10.90 4.14 1.67
CA PRO A 16 -11.09 3.10 2.65
C PRO A 16 -10.27 3.45 3.89
N THR A 17 -10.77 3.06 5.06
CA THR A 17 -9.95 3.04 6.27
C THR A 17 -8.73 2.15 6.02
N ARG A 18 -7.63 2.33 6.76
CA ARG A 18 -6.45 1.47 6.59
C ARG A 18 -6.82 -0.01 6.68
N VAL A 19 -7.62 -0.39 7.68
CA VAL A 19 -8.12 -1.76 7.82
C VAL A 19 -9.00 -2.19 6.65
N GLY A 20 -9.83 -1.29 6.09
CA GLY A 20 -10.61 -1.59 4.89
C GLY A 20 -9.73 -1.95 3.69
N ALA A 21 -8.70 -1.15 3.43
CA ALA A 21 -7.74 -1.43 2.35
C ALA A 21 -6.98 -2.75 2.59
N VAL A 22 -6.54 -3.00 3.82
CA VAL A 22 -5.87 -4.26 4.22
C VAL A 22 -6.74 -5.47 3.91
N LEU A 23 -8.02 -5.41 4.23
CA LEU A 23 -8.96 -6.50 3.97
C LEU A 23 -9.27 -6.66 2.47
N GLU A 24 -9.31 -5.57 1.71
CA GLU A 24 -9.42 -5.61 0.25
C GLU A 24 -8.22 -6.31 -0.39
N TYR A 25 -6.98 -5.97 0.02
CA TYR A 25 -5.77 -6.65 -0.47
C TYR A 25 -5.75 -8.14 -0.09
N ALA A 26 -6.12 -8.45 1.16
CA ALA A 26 -6.20 -9.83 1.61
C ALA A 26 -7.23 -10.65 0.80
N ALA A 27 -8.37 -10.05 0.45
CA ALA A 27 -9.39 -10.66 -0.41
C ALA A 27 -8.91 -10.88 -1.85
N MET A 28 -7.94 -10.08 -2.34
CA MET A 28 -7.23 -10.32 -3.60
C MET A 28 -6.16 -11.42 -3.49
N GLY A 29 -5.98 -12.02 -2.30
CA GLY A 29 -4.95 -13.02 -2.04
C GLY A 29 -3.57 -12.42 -1.81
N TRP A 30 -3.46 -11.11 -1.59
CA TRP A 30 -2.18 -10.42 -1.37
C TRP A 30 -1.86 -10.38 0.12
N PRO A 31 -0.78 -11.06 0.58
CA PRO A 31 -0.38 -11.04 1.97
C PRO A 31 -0.06 -9.63 2.44
N VAL A 32 -0.39 -9.35 3.70
CA VAL A 32 -0.17 -8.04 4.33
C VAL A 32 0.58 -8.20 5.64
N VAL A 33 1.42 -7.22 5.97
CA VAL A 33 2.02 -7.06 7.31
C VAL A 33 1.88 -5.61 7.79
N PRO A 34 1.82 -5.36 9.11
CA PRO A 34 1.91 -4.02 9.65
C PRO A 34 3.27 -3.37 9.32
N GLY A 35 3.21 -2.15 8.81
CA GLY A 35 4.35 -1.29 8.57
C GLY A 35 4.56 -0.31 9.71
N ALA A 36 5.81 0.15 9.86
CA ALA A 36 6.09 1.31 10.68
C ALA A 36 5.36 2.54 10.13
N TYR A 37 5.21 3.58 10.95
CA TYR A 37 4.54 4.82 10.57
C TYR A 37 5.36 6.02 11.07
N PRO A 38 5.24 7.18 10.40
CA PRO A 38 5.97 8.37 10.82
C PRO A 38 5.42 8.90 12.15
N LEU A 39 6.33 9.36 13.01
CA LEU A 39 5.99 10.08 14.23
C LEU A 39 6.20 11.58 13.97
N PRO A 40 5.12 12.38 13.93
CA PRO A 40 5.22 13.79 13.53
C PRO A 40 5.73 14.71 14.65
N GLN A 41 5.85 14.20 15.88
CA GLN A 41 6.40 14.92 17.03
C GLN A 41 7.34 14.03 17.83
N GLY A 42 8.25 14.68 18.56
CA GLY A 42 9.18 14.03 19.47
C GLY A 42 10.55 13.77 18.85
N PRO A 43 11.47 13.13 19.61
CA PRO A 43 12.85 12.93 19.19
C PRO A 43 13.01 11.84 18.13
N ARG A 44 11.94 11.11 17.79
CA ARG A 44 11.93 10.03 16.82
C ARG A 44 11.06 10.40 15.63
N ALA A 45 11.53 10.09 14.42
CA ALA A 45 10.76 10.27 13.19
C ALA A 45 9.89 9.07 12.81
N CYS A 46 10.08 7.90 13.44
CA CYS A 46 9.43 6.65 13.07
C CYS A 46 9.02 5.84 14.30
N SER A 47 7.90 5.11 14.20
CA SER A 47 7.37 4.23 15.26
C SER A 47 8.16 2.94 15.48
N CYS A 48 9.11 2.64 14.59
CA CYS A 48 10.03 1.53 14.80
C CYS A 48 10.99 1.79 15.95
N ASP A 49 11.78 0.79 16.33
CA ASP A 49 12.75 0.86 17.42
C ASP A 49 14.11 1.47 17.02
N ARG A 50 14.36 1.70 15.72
CA ARG A 50 15.61 2.28 15.22
C ARG A 50 15.76 3.77 15.53
N LEU A 51 16.88 4.15 16.12
CA LEU A 51 17.32 5.54 16.20
C LEU A 51 17.89 5.98 14.84
N GLY A 52 17.47 7.14 14.34
CA GLY A 52 17.86 7.59 13.00
C GLY A 52 17.34 6.67 11.89
N CYS A 53 16.07 6.29 11.93
CA CYS A 53 15.46 5.46 10.89
C CYS A 53 15.66 6.13 9.51
N PRO A 54 16.29 5.43 8.54
CA PRO A 54 16.60 6.01 7.23
C PRO A 54 15.37 6.17 6.34
N ASP A 55 14.29 5.44 6.63
CA ASP A 55 13.07 5.44 5.82
C ASP A 55 11.81 5.45 6.69
N PRO A 56 11.49 6.57 7.36
CA PRO A 56 10.42 6.64 8.34
C PRO A 56 9.05 6.23 7.78
N GLY A 57 8.58 5.06 8.22
CA GLY A 57 7.23 4.58 7.92
C GLY A 57 7.05 3.79 6.62
N ALA A 58 8.13 3.55 5.86
CA ALA A 58 8.07 2.80 4.60
C ALA A 58 8.75 1.42 4.70
N HIS A 59 8.69 0.80 5.89
CA HIS A 59 9.23 -0.53 6.12
C HIS A 59 8.32 -1.37 7.03
N PRO A 60 8.44 -2.72 7.03
CA PRO A 60 7.73 -3.57 7.97
C PRO A 60 8.04 -3.21 9.42
N LEU A 61 7.06 -3.30 10.31
CA LEU A 61 7.25 -3.04 11.73
C LEU A 61 8.09 -4.13 12.41
N SER A 62 7.93 -5.38 11.96
CA SER A 62 8.61 -6.56 12.49
C SER A 62 9.70 -7.05 11.53
N PRO A 63 10.92 -7.38 12.01
CA PRO A 63 11.94 -8.00 11.17
C PRO A 63 11.56 -9.44 10.75
N ALA A 64 10.64 -10.08 11.47
CA ALA A 64 10.11 -11.40 11.14
C ALA A 64 8.94 -11.37 10.14
N TRP A 65 8.72 -10.23 9.47
CA TRP A 65 7.58 -10.01 8.59
C TRP A 65 7.37 -11.11 7.54
N HIS A 66 8.46 -11.71 7.02
CA HIS A 66 8.39 -12.76 6.01
C HIS A 66 7.53 -13.96 6.44
N MET A 67 7.57 -14.31 7.73
CA MET A 67 6.79 -15.41 8.33
C MET A 67 5.42 -14.96 8.81
N GLN A 68 5.21 -13.66 8.97
CA GLN A 68 3.97 -13.07 9.49
C GLN A 68 3.02 -12.65 8.37
N ALA A 69 3.53 -12.42 7.15
CA ALA A 69 2.71 -12.02 6.01
C ALA A 69 1.54 -12.98 5.80
N THR A 70 0.33 -12.44 5.83
CA THR A 70 -0.91 -13.22 5.90
C THR A 70 -2.03 -12.57 5.12
N THR A 71 -2.98 -13.38 4.68
CA THR A 71 -4.27 -12.96 4.13
C THR A 71 -5.42 -13.23 5.10
N ASP A 72 -5.14 -13.70 6.33
CA ASP A 72 -6.17 -13.98 7.34
C ASP A 72 -6.81 -12.66 7.83
N ALA A 73 -8.04 -12.41 7.38
CA ALA A 73 -8.83 -11.24 7.75
C ALA A 73 -8.99 -11.06 9.27
N ALA A 74 -9.08 -12.15 10.05
CA ALA A 74 -9.24 -12.07 11.49
C ALA A 74 -7.94 -11.58 12.14
N GLN A 75 -6.78 -12.10 11.72
CA GLN A 75 -5.48 -11.64 12.18
C GLN A 75 -5.21 -10.18 11.80
N LEU A 76 -5.48 -9.82 10.54
CA LEU A 76 -5.30 -8.46 10.04
C LEU A 76 -6.18 -7.45 10.78
N THR A 77 -7.44 -7.81 11.04
CA THR A 77 -8.36 -6.96 11.83
C THR A 77 -7.81 -6.75 13.24
N ARG A 78 -7.33 -7.81 13.92
CA ARG A 78 -6.73 -7.70 15.26
C ARG A 78 -5.52 -6.78 15.27
N TRP A 79 -4.63 -6.88 14.29
CA TRP A 79 -3.45 -6.02 14.21
C TRP A 79 -3.81 -4.54 14.06
N TRP A 80 -4.72 -4.19 13.14
CA TRP A 80 -5.13 -2.78 12.96
C TRP A 80 -6.08 -2.26 14.03
N GLN A 81 -6.70 -3.13 14.84
CA GLN A 81 -7.37 -2.71 16.07
C GLN A 81 -6.36 -2.36 17.17
N ALA A 82 -5.27 -3.13 17.27
CA ALA A 82 -4.21 -2.88 18.25
C ALA A 82 -3.34 -1.67 17.89
N GLU A 83 -3.08 -1.46 16.60
CA GLU A 83 -2.27 -0.35 16.07
C GLU A 83 -2.93 0.27 14.81
N PRO A 84 -3.93 1.14 14.97
CA PRO A 84 -4.65 1.77 13.86
C PRO A 84 -3.77 2.63 12.93
N GLU A 85 -2.63 3.09 13.44
CA GLU A 85 -1.67 3.98 12.80
C GLU A 85 -0.69 3.23 11.89
N ALA A 86 -0.55 1.91 12.07
CA ALA A 86 0.29 1.06 11.25
C ALA A 86 0.05 1.31 9.76
N ASN A 87 1.13 1.59 9.04
CA ASN A 87 1.07 1.62 7.58
C ASN A 87 0.88 0.19 7.05
N VAL A 88 0.45 0.09 5.79
CA VAL A 88 0.19 -1.19 5.13
C VAL A 88 1.42 -1.56 4.30
N ILE A 89 2.00 -2.73 4.54
CA ILE A 89 3.09 -3.28 3.72
C ILE A 89 2.62 -4.55 3.04
N LEU A 90 2.82 -4.61 1.72
CA LEU A 90 2.46 -5.74 0.87
C LEU A 90 3.74 -6.38 0.30
N PRO A 91 4.09 -7.61 0.70
CA PRO A 91 5.24 -8.30 0.12
C PRO A 91 5.03 -8.66 -1.36
N THR A 92 5.75 -7.96 -2.24
CA THR A 92 5.79 -8.21 -3.69
C THR A 92 6.73 -9.39 -4.05
N GLY A 93 6.77 -9.79 -5.32
CA GLY A 93 7.70 -10.84 -5.81
C GLY A 93 7.28 -12.26 -5.43
N ARG A 94 6.05 -12.45 -4.96
CA ARG A 94 5.52 -13.74 -4.50
C ARG A 94 4.21 -14.10 -5.17
N VAL A 95 3.15 -13.33 -4.87
CA VAL A 95 1.81 -13.55 -5.42
C VAL A 95 1.38 -12.42 -6.36
N PHE A 96 2.04 -11.27 -6.27
CA PHE A 96 1.86 -10.13 -7.14
C PHE A 96 3.19 -9.34 -7.21
N ASP A 97 3.32 -8.54 -8.27
CA ASP A 97 4.47 -7.68 -8.51
C ASP A 97 4.05 -6.21 -8.63
N VAL A 98 4.99 -5.31 -8.39
CA VAL A 98 4.79 -3.87 -8.50
C VAL A 98 5.85 -3.30 -9.43
N PHE A 99 5.40 -2.50 -10.40
CA PHE A 99 6.28 -1.66 -11.20
C PHE A 99 6.29 -0.26 -10.62
N ASP A 100 7.37 0.10 -9.93
CA ASP A 100 7.63 1.49 -9.55
C ASP A 100 8.30 2.21 -10.72
N VAL A 101 7.65 3.24 -11.24
CA VAL A 101 8.06 3.94 -12.45
C VAL A 101 7.98 5.45 -12.25
N PRO A 102 8.84 6.24 -12.90
CA PRO A 102 8.73 7.69 -12.89
C PRO A 102 7.33 8.16 -13.30
N LEU A 103 6.81 9.18 -12.63
CA LEU A 103 5.44 9.69 -12.80
C LEU A 103 5.05 9.88 -14.27
N ALA A 104 5.92 10.52 -15.07
CA ALA A 104 5.65 10.78 -16.48
C ALA A 104 5.46 9.48 -17.30
N LEU A 105 6.24 8.45 -17.00
CA LEU A 105 6.13 7.15 -17.66
C LEU A 105 4.90 6.38 -17.16
N GLY A 106 4.62 6.45 -15.86
CA GLY A 106 3.41 5.85 -15.27
C GLY A 106 2.13 6.42 -15.88
N LEU A 107 2.04 7.75 -16.02
CA LEU A 107 0.90 8.41 -16.69
C LEU A 107 0.77 7.96 -18.15
N SER A 108 1.88 7.90 -18.90
CA SER A 108 1.84 7.43 -20.28
C SER A 108 1.43 5.95 -20.38
N ALA A 109 1.84 5.11 -19.44
CA ALA A 109 1.47 3.69 -19.40
C ALA A 109 -0.03 3.53 -19.10
N LEU A 110 -0.54 4.25 -18.09
CA LEU A 110 -1.96 4.24 -17.73
C LEU A 110 -2.85 4.66 -18.90
N THR A 111 -2.49 5.72 -19.64
CA THR A 111 -3.23 6.11 -20.84
C THR A 111 -3.25 5.01 -21.90
N ARG A 112 -2.16 4.24 -22.07
CA ARG A 112 -2.12 3.12 -23.02
C ARG A 112 -2.97 1.94 -22.58
N ILE A 113 -2.95 1.61 -21.29
CA ILE A 113 -3.77 0.54 -20.70
C ILE A 113 -5.26 0.88 -20.86
N ASP A 114 -5.64 2.11 -20.56
CA ASP A 114 -7.02 2.62 -20.70
C ASP A 114 -7.50 2.56 -22.16
N ASN A 115 -6.68 3.05 -23.10
CA ASN A 115 -6.99 2.97 -24.54
C ASN A 115 -7.10 1.52 -25.06
N ALA A 116 -6.44 0.57 -24.42
CA ALA A 116 -6.54 -0.85 -24.73
C ALA A 116 -7.77 -1.52 -24.08
N GLY A 117 -8.53 -0.80 -23.25
CA GLY A 117 -9.68 -1.34 -22.51
C GLY A 117 -9.31 -2.34 -21.41
N ALA A 118 -8.04 -2.34 -20.96
CA ALA A 118 -7.57 -3.21 -19.90
C ALA A 118 -7.72 -2.55 -18.52
N ASP A 119 -7.94 -3.36 -17.48
CA ASP A 119 -7.94 -2.87 -16.10
C ASP A 119 -6.49 -2.71 -15.63
N PRO A 120 -6.04 -1.50 -15.23
CA PRO A 120 -4.70 -1.30 -14.69
C PRO A 120 -4.49 -1.99 -13.33
N GLY A 121 -5.54 -2.56 -12.73
CA GLY A 121 -5.49 -3.10 -11.37
C GLY A 121 -5.42 -1.97 -10.33
N PRO A 122 -5.04 -2.30 -9.08
CA PRO A 122 -4.78 -1.30 -8.06
C PRO A 122 -3.59 -0.43 -8.48
N VAL A 123 -3.82 0.87 -8.64
CA VAL A 123 -2.82 1.91 -8.94
C VAL A 123 -2.87 3.04 -7.93
#